data_AF-A0A1G3R6D7-F1
#
_entry.id   AF-A0A1G3R6D7-F1
#
_cell.length_a   1.000
_cell.length_b   1.000
_cell.length_c   1.000
_cell.angle_alpha   90.00
_cell.angle_beta   90.00
_cell.angle_gamma   90.00
#
_symmetry.space_group_name_H-M   'P 1'
#
loop_
_entity.id
_entity.type
_entity.pdbx_description
1 polymer ?
#
loop_
_entity_poly.entity_id
_entity_poly.type
_entity_poly.pdbx_seq_one_letter_code
_entity_poly.pdbx_strand_id
1 'polypeptide(L)'
;MLRRFLLRLILEEAIRREEEAYRFYEAALEPVRAPEARALLRQLCAEELRHRLKLQELQLQPESLEVEAHDVQESELLADSGPAPAPELAGLRPEDVWRLALDKERLAVRHYGLLARRTPLPEPRRVFAWLAAEEQRHVDWVLGALEGRG
;
A
#
# COMPACT_ATOMS: atom_id res chain seq x y z
N MET A 1 10.72 -15.50 -19.22
CA MET A 1 11.31 -15.82 -17.89
C MET A 1 11.57 -14.57 -17.04
N LEU A 2 12.18 -13.51 -17.59
CA LEU A 2 12.49 -12.27 -16.84
C LEU A 2 11.25 -11.53 -16.31
N ARG A 3 10.20 -11.35 -17.12
CA ARG A 3 8.94 -10.71 -16.70
C ARG A 3 8.25 -11.37 -15.49
N ARG A 4 8.24 -12.70 -15.47
CA ARG A 4 7.68 -13.48 -14.35
C ARG A 4 8.48 -13.26 -13.06
N PHE A 5 9.80 -13.21 -13.18
CA PHE A 5 10.69 -12.93 -12.06
C PHE A 5 10.50 -11.49 -11.55
N LEU A 6 10.46 -10.52 -12.46
CA LEU A 6 10.24 -9.11 -12.12
C LEU A 6 8.88 -8.89 -11.45
N LEU A 7 7.80 -9.47 -11.98
CA LEU A 7 6.48 -9.35 -11.34
C LEU A 7 6.48 -9.98 -9.95
N ARG A 8 7.15 -11.12 -9.77
CA ARG A 8 7.28 -11.74 -8.43
C ARG A 8 7.95 -10.78 -7.44
N LEU A 9 9.06 -10.15 -7.82
CA LEU A 9 9.74 -9.17 -6.98
C LEU A 9 8.85 -7.96 -6.66
N ILE A 10 8.11 -7.46 -7.65
CA ILE A 10 7.15 -6.36 -7.45
C ILE A 10 6.07 -6.76 -6.45
N LEU A 11 5.53 -7.98 -6.55
CA LEU A 11 4.50 -8.47 -5.63
C LEU A 11 5.05 -8.72 -4.22
N GLU A 12 6.24 -9.30 -4.09
CA GLU A 12 6.91 -9.49 -2.79
C GLU A 12 7.12 -8.14 -2.09
N GLU A 13 7.57 -7.14 -2.84
CA GLU A 13 7.78 -5.80 -2.33
C GLU A 13 6.46 -5.09 -1.98
N ALA A 14 5.41 -5.24 -2.80
CA ALA A 14 4.08 -4.71 -2.49
C ALA A 14 3.50 -5.33 -1.21
N ILE A 15 3.59 -6.66 -1.07
CA ILE A 15 3.16 -7.39 0.15
C ILE A 15 3.89 -6.87 1.38
N ARG A 16 5.20 -6.62 1.27
CA ARG A 16 5.99 -6.05 2.35
C ARG A 16 5.51 -4.65 2.73
N ARG A 17 5.17 -3.80 1.76
CA ARG A 17 4.64 -2.44 2.00
C ARG A 17 3.29 -2.46 2.73
N GLU A 18 2.39 -3.38 2.38
CA GLU A 18 1.11 -3.57 3.07
C GLU A 18 1.30 -4.07 4.51
N GLU A 19 2.22 -5.00 4.72
CA GLU A 19 2.56 -5.48 6.07
C GLU A 19 3.15 -4.35 6.94
N GLU A 20 3.99 -3.48 6.36
CA GLU A 20 4.52 -2.30 7.04
C GLU A 20 3.43 -1.28 7.36
N ALA A 21 2.42 -1.16 6.49
CA ALA A 21 1.26 -0.33 6.72
C ALA A 21 0.42 -0.81 7.89
N TYR A 22 0.10 -2.11 7.88
CA TYR A 22 -0.60 -2.76 8.97
C TYR A 22 0.10 -2.50 10.30
N ARG A 23 1.42 -2.74 10.38
CA ARG A 23 2.20 -2.55 11.62
C ARG A 23 2.24 -1.10 12.06
N PHE A 24 2.33 -0.15 11.13
CA PHE A 24 2.27 1.27 11.45
C PHE A 24 0.93 1.61 12.13
N TYR A 25 -0.19 1.18 11.55
CA TYR A 25 -1.51 1.45 12.12
C TYR A 25 -1.76 0.71 13.43
N GLU A 26 -1.25 -0.52 13.56
CA GLU A 26 -1.31 -1.29 14.80
C GLU A 26 -0.54 -0.59 15.91
N ALA A 27 0.67 -0.11 15.64
CA ALA A 27 1.47 0.66 16.60
C ALA A 27 0.84 2.01 16.94
N ALA A 28 0.16 2.66 15.99
CA ALA A 28 -0.55 3.92 16.21
C ALA A 28 -1.72 3.80 17.20
N LEU A 29 -2.23 2.58 17.44
CA LEU A 29 -3.26 2.34 18.45
C LEU A 29 -2.75 2.55 19.88
N GLU A 30 -1.44 2.60 20.14
CA GLU A 30 -0.92 2.84 21.48
C GLU A 30 -1.01 4.34 21.90
N PRO A 31 -0.45 5.30 21.13
CA PRO A 31 -0.52 6.72 21.49
C PRO A 31 -1.92 7.35 21.29
N VAL A 32 -2.76 6.80 20.40
CA VAL A 32 -4.07 7.37 20.08
C VAL A 32 -5.16 6.85 21.01
N ARG A 33 -5.76 7.76 21.80
CA ARG A 33 -6.76 7.43 22.83
C ARG A 33 -8.22 7.65 22.42
N ALA A 34 -8.49 8.60 21.52
CA ALA A 34 -9.85 8.95 21.12
C ALA A 34 -10.57 7.73 20.48
N PRO A 35 -11.77 7.35 20.94
CA PRO A 35 -12.47 6.16 20.45
C PRO A 35 -12.66 6.12 18.93
N GLU A 36 -13.04 7.24 18.34
CA GLU A 36 -13.31 7.42 16.90
C GLU A 36 -12.03 7.23 16.09
N ALA A 37 -10.94 7.88 16.53
CA ALA A 37 -9.61 7.75 15.94
C ALA A 37 -9.11 6.30 16.01
N ARG A 38 -9.33 5.61 17.13
CA ARG A 38 -8.99 4.18 17.28
C ARG A 38 -9.85 3.26 16.41
N ALA A 39 -11.10 3.63 16.16
CA ALA A 39 -11.96 2.87 15.25
C ALA A 39 -11.44 2.99 13.81
N LEU A 40 -11.09 4.20 13.37
CA LEU A 40 -10.48 4.43 12.07
C LEU A 40 -9.14 3.69 11.92
N LEU A 41 -8.26 3.73 12.92
CA LEU A 41 -6.99 3.00 12.88
C LEU A 41 -7.19 1.48 12.72
N ARG A 42 -8.17 0.89 13.41
CA ARG A 42 -8.50 -0.54 13.25
C ARG A 42 -9.07 -0.86 11.88
N GLN A 43 -9.87 0.06 11.33
CA GLN A 43 -10.38 -0.08 9.97
C GLN A 43 -9.23 -0.04 8.96
N LEU A 44 -8.28 0.87 9.11
CA LEU A 44 -7.08 0.92 8.28
C LEU A 44 -6.27 -0.37 8.40
N CYS A 45 -5.98 -0.88 9.61
CA CYS A 45 -5.36 -2.20 9.79
C CYS A 45 -6.07 -3.32 9.01
N ALA A 46 -7.41 -3.36 9.06
CA ALA A 46 -8.17 -4.39 8.37
C ALA A 46 -8.06 -4.28 6.84
N GLU A 47 -8.04 -3.06 6.31
CA GLU A 47 -7.87 -2.80 4.88
C GLU A 47 -6.45 -3.18 4.40
N GLU A 48 -5.39 -2.78 5.10
CA GLU A 48 -4.01 -3.18 4.76
C GLU A 48 -3.84 -4.71 4.75
N LEU A 49 -4.47 -5.40 5.71
CA LEU A 49 -4.47 -6.86 5.74
C LEU A 49 -5.20 -7.45 4.52
N ARG A 50 -6.33 -6.86 4.12
CA ARG A 50 -7.11 -7.27 2.95
C ARG A 50 -6.33 -7.05 1.65
N HIS A 51 -5.62 -5.94 1.54
CA HIS A 51 -4.71 -5.64 0.43
C HIS A 51 -3.59 -6.67 0.35
N ARG A 52 -2.93 -6.95 1.48
CA ARG A 52 -1.87 -7.97 1.58
C ARG A 52 -2.35 -9.34 1.10
N LEU A 53 -3.52 -9.78 1.57
CA LEU A 53 -4.12 -11.05 1.13
C LEU A 53 -4.40 -11.05 -0.37
N LYS A 54 -4.90 -9.93 -0.92
CA LYS A 54 -5.19 -9.83 -2.35
C LYS A 54 -3.93 -9.95 -3.22
N LEU A 55 -2.83 -9.35 -2.78
CA LEU A 55 -1.53 -9.47 -3.45
C LEU A 55 -0.96 -10.89 -3.35
N GLN A 56 -1.14 -11.55 -2.20
CA GLN A 56 -0.75 -12.96 -2.02
C GLN A 56 -1.54 -13.90 -2.93
N GLU A 57 -2.86 -13.69 -3.07
CA GLU A 57 -3.68 -14.44 -4.03
C GLU A 57 -3.15 -14.27 -5.46
N LEU A 58 -2.83 -13.04 -5.86
CA LEU A 58 -2.29 -12.73 -7.19
C LEU A 58 -0.93 -13.43 -7.42
N GLN A 59 -0.10 -13.53 -6.39
CA GLN A 59 1.20 -14.21 -6.46
C GLN A 59 1.07 -15.73 -6.69
N LEU A 60 -0.03 -16.34 -6.25
CA LEU A 60 -0.29 -17.77 -6.36
C LEU A 60 -0.91 -18.17 -7.72
N GLN A 61 -1.35 -17.22 -8.54
CA GLN A 61 -1.99 -17.47 -9.84
C GLN A 61 -0.96 -17.64 -10.97
N PRO A 62 -0.83 -18.83 -11.59
CA PRO A 62 0.11 -19.07 -12.69
C PRO A 62 -0.19 -18.25 -13.95
N GLU A 63 -1.47 -18.07 -14.28
CA GLU A 63 -1.94 -17.41 -15.50
C GLU A 63 -1.71 -15.90 -15.47
N SER A 64 -1.68 -15.33 -14.26
CA SER A 64 -1.35 -13.92 -13.99
C SER A 64 0.10 -13.56 -14.31
N LEU A 65 0.91 -14.54 -14.75
CA LEU A 65 2.34 -14.40 -15.05
C LEU A 65 2.68 -14.62 -16.54
N GLU A 66 1.70 -14.91 -17.40
CA GLU A 66 1.91 -15.25 -18.81
C GLU A 66 1.48 -14.11 -19.76
N VAL A 67 2.42 -13.62 -20.60
CA VAL A 67 2.12 -12.78 -21.77
C VAL A 67 3.06 -13.15 -22.91
N GLU A 68 2.54 -13.17 -24.14
CA GLU A 68 3.33 -13.19 -25.37
C GLU A 68 4.18 -11.91 -25.51
N ALA A 69 5.39 -12.07 -26.05
CA ALA A 69 6.43 -11.05 -26.06
C ALA A 69 6.11 -9.90 -27.02
N HIS A 70 5.90 -8.69 -26.49
CA HIS A 70 6.06 -7.44 -27.24
C HIS A 70 6.79 -6.40 -26.37
N ASP A 71 7.63 -5.59 -27.04
CA ASP A 71 8.64 -4.70 -26.48
C ASP A 71 8.11 -3.79 -25.37
N VAL A 72 8.67 -3.93 -24.17
CA VAL A 72 8.46 -3.02 -23.04
C VAL A 72 9.83 -2.64 -22.50
N GLN A 73 10.17 -1.35 -22.51
CA GLN A 73 11.38 -0.82 -21.89
C GLN A 73 11.30 -1.02 -20.37
N GLU A 74 12.21 -1.87 -19.86
CA GLU A 74 12.05 -2.58 -18.58
C GLU A 74 12.86 -1.98 -17.42
N SER A 75 13.32 -0.71 -17.50
CA SER A 75 14.35 -0.18 -16.59
C SER A 75 13.91 0.89 -15.58
N GLU A 76 12.63 0.97 -15.19
CA GLU A 76 12.20 2.05 -14.26
C GLU A 76 11.12 1.66 -13.23
N LEU A 77 10.88 0.35 -13.06
CA LEU A 77 9.93 -0.17 -12.06
C LEU A 77 10.54 -0.37 -10.67
N LEU A 78 11.87 -0.31 -10.58
CA LEU A 78 12.65 -0.38 -9.35
C LEU A 78 13.25 0.99 -9.04
N ALA A 79 12.42 2.04 -9.01
CA ALA A 79 12.86 3.31 -8.45
C ALA A 79 12.92 3.15 -6.92
N ASP A 80 14.13 3.29 -6.39
CA ASP A 80 14.47 3.18 -4.98
C ASP A 80 13.50 3.95 -4.09
N SER A 81 12.78 3.20 -3.28
CA SER A 81 12.09 3.66 -2.09
C SER A 81 12.18 2.49 -1.12
N GLY A 82 13.41 2.20 -0.70
CA GLY A 82 13.69 1.25 0.36
C GLY A 82 12.85 1.54 1.62
N PRO A 83 12.65 0.52 2.49
CA PRO A 83 11.86 0.69 3.71
C PRO A 83 12.33 1.91 4.49
N ALA A 84 11.42 2.85 4.73
CA ALA A 84 11.57 3.74 5.87
C ALA A 84 11.43 2.85 7.12
N PRO A 85 12.37 2.90 8.09
CA PRO A 85 12.17 2.23 9.36
C PRO A 85 10.83 2.68 9.95
N ALA A 86 10.08 1.74 10.54
CA ALA A 86 8.84 2.09 11.22
C ALA A 86 9.13 3.23 12.21
N PRO A 87 8.44 4.38 12.08
CA PRO A 87 8.72 5.52 12.93
C PRO A 87 8.49 5.13 14.39
N GLU A 88 9.37 5.60 15.29
CA GLU A 88 9.14 5.46 16.72
C GLU A 88 7.95 6.36 17.08
N LEU A 89 6.76 5.75 17.22
CA LEU A 89 5.51 6.47 17.48
C LEU A 89 5.40 6.92 18.95
N ALA A 90 6.31 6.47 19.82
CA ALA A 90 6.34 6.80 21.23
C ALA A 90 6.52 8.31 21.44
N GLY A 91 5.57 8.93 22.13
CA GLY A 91 5.63 10.37 22.45
C GLY A 91 5.15 11.31 21.33
N LEU A 92 4.73 10.80 20.18
CA LEU A 92 4.12 11.62 19.14
C LEU A 92 2.71 12.08 19.53
N ARG A 93 2.34 13.29 19.09
CA ARG A 93 0.95 13.77 19.23
C ARG A 93 0.08 13.06 18.18
N PRO A 94 -1.22 12.85 18.44
CA PRO A 94 -2.12 12.23 17.47
C PRO A 94 -2.12 12.90 16.08
N GLU A 95 -1.97 14.23 16.02
CA GLU A 95 -1.85 14.99 14.77
C GLU A 95 -0.64 14.55 13.93
N ASP A 96 0.49 14.27 14.59
CA ASP A 96 1.73 13.89 13.92
C ASP A 96 1.61 12.45 13.36
N VAL A 97 0.92 11.57 14.08
CA VAL A 97 0.56 10.22 13.58
C VAL A 97 -0.27 10.31 12.30
N TRP A 98 -1.28 11.17 12.27
CA TRP A 98 -2.12 11.31 11.08
C TRP A 98 -1.41 11.97 9.89
N ARG A 99 -0.46 12.89 10.13
CA ARG A 99 0.39 13.43 9.04
C ARG A 99 1.27 12.34 8.42
N LEU A 100 1.89 11.51 9.26
CA LEU A 100 2.68 10.37 8.79
C LEU A 100 1.82 9.36 8.00
N ALA A 101 0.61 9.07 8.49
CA ALA A 101 -0.36 8.25 7.77
C ALA A 101 -0.67 8.86 6.39
N LEU A 102 -0.96 10.16 6.33
CA LEU A 102 -1.31 10.84 5.08
C LEU A 102 -0.18 10.76 4.03
N ASP A 103 1.06 10.99 4.44
CA ASP A 103 2.21 10.90 3.54
C ASP A 103 2.42 9.49 3.02
N LYS A 104 2.23 8.50 3.89
CA LYS A 104 2.28 7.07 3.56
C LYS A 104 1.19 6.69 2.55
N GLU A 105 -0.06 7.06 2.80
CA GLU A 105 -1.18 6.75 1.90
C GLU A 105 -0.99 7.40 0.52
N ARG A 106 -0.55 8.66 0.49
CA ARG A 106 -0.22 9.34 -0.78
C ARG A 106 0.90 8.66 -1.54
N LEU A 107 1.91 8.13 -0.85
CA LEU A 107 2.97 7.35 -1.48
C LEU A 107 2.42 6.05 -2.07
N ALA A 108 1.54 5.36 -1.34
CA ALA A 108 0.90 4.12 -1.79
C ALA A 108 0.03 4.35 -3.04
N VAL A 109 -0.78 5.42 -3.08
CA VAL A 109 -1.56 5.85 -4.27
C VAL A 109 -0.63 6.02 -5.48
N ARG A 110 0.48 6.76 -5.32
CA ARG A 110 1.43 6.99 -6.41
C ARG A 110 2.09 5.68 -6.86
N HIS A 111 2.47 4.84 -5.91
CA HIS A 111 3.14 3.57 -6.15
C HIS A 111 2.24 2.62 -6.97
N TYR A 112 1.04 2.33 -6.47
CA TYR A 112 0.10 1.45 -7.14
C TYR A 112 -0.41 2.03 -8.47
N GLY A 113 -0.60 3.34 -8.54
CA GLY A 113 -0.94 4.01 -9.80
C GLY A 113 0.17 3.84 -10.86
N LEU A 114 1.44 3.86 -10.45
CA LEU A 114 2.57 3.63 -11.35
C LEU A 114 2.63 2.18 -11.83
N LEU A 115 2.47 1.22 -10.90
CA LEU A 115 2.44 -0.20 -11.23
C LEU A 115 1.29 -0.51 -12.19
N ALA A 116 0.07 -0.03 -11.91
CA ALA A 116 -1.08 -0.20 -12.79
C ALA A 116 -0.82 0.30 -14.22
N ARG A 117 -0.20 1.48 -14.37
CA ARG A 117 0.12 2.04 -15.70
C ARG A 117 1.19 1.26 -16.45
N ARG A 118 2.15 0.66 -15.73
CA ARG A 118 3.35 0.03 -16.33
C ARG A 118 3.25 -1.48 -16.47
N THR A 119 2.33 -2.13 -15.75
CA THR A 119 2.15 -3.57 -15.84
C THR A 119 1.40 -3.92 -17.14
N PRO A 120 1.98 -4.75 -18.02
CA PRO A 120 1.31 -5.17 -19.26
C PRO A 120 0.26 -6.26 -19.03
N LEU A 121 0.34 -6.96 -17.89
CA LEU A 121 -0.53 -8.08 -17.52
C LEU A 121 -1.91 -7.57 -17.05
N PRO A 122 -3.02 -8.00 -17.67
CA PRO A 122 -4.35 -7.50 -17.36
C PRO A 122 -4.77 -7.68 -15.90
N GLU A 123 -4.52 -8.86 -15.33
CA GLU A 123 -4.96 -9.22 -13.97
C GLU A 123 -4.19 -8.43 -12.90
N PRO A 124 -2.84 -8.46 -12.84
CA PRO A 124 -2.05 -7.56 -12.01
C PRO A 124 -2.37 -6.07 -12.19
N ARG A 125 -2.55 -5.61 -13.44
CA ARG A 125 -2.94 -4.21 -13.71
C ARG A 125 -4.23 -3.85 -13.01
N ARG A 126 -5.24 -4.73 -13.08
CA ARG A 126 -6.54 -4.52 -12.41
C ARG A 126 -6.39 -4.46 -10.90
N VAL A 127 -5.59 -5.36 -10.31
CA VAL A 127 -5.32 -5.36 -8.87
C VAL A 127 -4.60 -4.10 -8.43
N PHE A 128 -3.54 -3.67 -9.13
CA PHE A 128 -2.83 -2.43 -8.78
C PHE A 128 -3.70 -1.18 -8.98
N ALA A 129 -4.55 -1.14 -10.02
CA ALA A 129 -5.49 -0.03 -10.21
C ALA A 129 -6.53 0.04 -9.08
N TRP A 130 -7.01 -1.12 -8.64
CA TRP A 130 -7.91 -1.23 -7.50
C TRP A 130 -7.23 -0.76 -6.21
N LEU A 131 -6.02 -1.25 -5.89
CA LEU A 131 -5.25 -0.82 -4.72
C LEU A 131 -5.05 0.71 -4.72
N ALA A 132 -4.62 1.30 -5.84
CA ALA A 132 -4.46 2.75 -5.94
C ALA A 132 -5.74 3.53 -5.62
N ALA A 133 -6.91 2.98 -5.95
CA ALA A 133 -8.20 3.58 -5.62
C ALA A 133 -8.55 3.39 -4.14
N GLU A 134 -8.27 2.23 -3.54
CA GLU A 134 -8.47 2.01 -2.10
C GLU A 134 -7.59 2.96 -1.27
N GLU A 135 -6.31 3.08 -1.58
CA GLU A 135 -5.40 3.99 -0.87
C GLU A 135 -5.83 5.45 -1.02
N GLN A 136 -6.46 5.83 -2.13
CA GLN A 136 -7.01 7.17 -2.28
C GLN A 136 -8.17 7.40 -1.30
N ARG A 137 -9.00 6.38 -1.02
CA ARG A 137 -10.02 6.49 0.03
C ARG A 137 -9.40 6.57 1.42
N HIS A 138 -8.28 5.87 1.65
CA HIS A 138 -7.54 5.98 2.91
C HIS A 138 -7.01 7.40 3.11
N VAL A 139 -6.45 8.03 2.07
CA VAL A 139 -6.09 9.46 2.08
C VAL A 139 -7.28 10.31 2.52
N ASP A 140 -8.46 10.08 1.96
CA ASP A 140 -9.66 10.86 2.28
C ASP A 140 -10.10 10.66 3.74
N TRP A 141 -10.05 9.43 4.26
CA TRP A 141 -10.35 9.14 5.66
C TRP A 141 -9.36 9.80 6.62
N VAL A 142 -8.06 9.72 6.32
CA VAL A 142 -7.00 10.33 7.13
C VAL A 142 -7.10 11.85 7.12
N LEU A 143 -7.44 12.47 5.98
CA LEU A 143 -7.71 13.90 5.90
C LEU A 143 -8.91 14.29 6.77
N GLY A 144 -10.00 13.53 6.71
CA GLY A 144 -11.15 13.74 7.58
C GLY A 144 -10.79 13.72 9.07
N ALA A 145 -9.92 12.78 9.48
CA ALA A 145 -9.42 12.68 10.85
C ALA A 145 -8.52 13.87 11.24
N LEU A 146 -7.64 14.34 10.34
CA LEU A 146 -6.79 15.52 10.57
C LEU A 146 -7.59 16.80 10.74
N GLU A 147 -8.69 16.94 10.01
CA GLU A 147 -9.53 18.13 10.02
C GLU A 147 -10.59 18.12 11.13
N GLY A 148 -10.63 17.05 11.95
CA GLY A 148 -11.59 16.90 13.03
C GLY A 148 -13.02 16.63 12.56
N ARG A 149 -13.18 16.03 11.38
CA ARG A 149 -14.49 15.67 10.78
C ARG A 149 -14.88 14.20 10.97
N GLY A 150 -14.10 13.44 11.77
CA GLY A 150 -14.28 12.01 12.03
C GLY A 150 -14.95 11.73 13.37
#